data_AF-A0A8H7VCX4-F1
#
_entry.id   AF-A0A8H7VCX4-F1
#
_cell.length_a   1.000
_cell.length_b   1.000
_cell.length_c   1.000
_cell.angle_alpha   90.00
_cell.angle_beta   90.00
_cell.angle_gamma   90.00
#
_symmetry.space_group_name_H-M   'P 1'
#
loop_
_entity.id
_entity.type
_entity.pdbx_description
1 polymer ?
#
loop_
_entity_poly.entity_id
_entity_poly.type
_entity_poly.pdbx_seq_one_letter_code
_entity_poly.pdbx_strand_id
1 'polypeptide(L)'
;MPITRRSSIEVGSNIELKKISHINENVNSSAASAVSNLASITTTTTTTTTTPSAVNPANNKKKFSIPFKSSWLMWWNSEEWWSCWIGLIFFGCIASAVKHNIPKPEFLPWEKNPFHTFGTTGNYGLIVIFAVMGILLWIAMAAIKAPNWKRFPIGFVCVFMIALVSKMLASNVMLKKGSVGDSIWAIILGCFIRNVMSMITKSSILAPWLKVAQQTELYIAISLVLLCIDISVLRPLAPRALFVSWIDTPTLFIVVAYFGWKVLNIDTQTAIIMSGATFICGSSAAIALGASMGVPHKTEMPIAIISIFTIPSIIALPYVAKSMELSATVSGAWFGGCVDSTGAVIAAASIYGDHDAINTSAIVKMMQNVLIGPLSVIMAWAWSRYELQAAYKREEELINRNENLDDAVVQEQILDDDDDAAAAAAAGEDSNTPSVKHPRNIHAPSKPKEKAYILLWKRFPKFVIGFIITAVLFNTTISEDTETRTLVNDFCFYVSEWFSTLSFVSIGMGLQLSDMKQNIRNLGKLVTLYIVAQMVDIVVTCVLAWTAFTYL
;
A
#
# COMPACT_ATOMS: atom_id res chain seq x y z
N MET A 1 -24.55 33.70 44.33
CA MET A 1 -23.33 34.49 44.09
C MET A 1 -22.87 34.29 42.66
N PRO A 2 -23.09 35.24 41.74
CA PRO A 2 -22.49 35.26 40.42
C PRO A 2 -21.43 36.38 40.30
N ILE A 3 -20.28 36.10 39.71
CA ILE A 3 -19.26 37.11 39.33
C ILE A 3 -18.75 36.80 37.91
N THR A 4 -19.32 37.56 36.96
CA THR A 4 -18.72 38.25 35.79
C THR A 4 -17.52 37.70 35.00
N ARG A 5 -17.77 37.53 33.68
CA ARG A 5 -17.17 38.18 32.49
C ARG A 5 -15.64 38.13 32.19
N ARG A 6 -15.35 37.59 30.98
CA ARG A 6 -14.43 38.02 29.88
C ARG A 6 -13.07 38.68 30.22
N SER A 7 -11.98 38.16 29.61
CA SER A 7 -11.29 38.80 28.47
C SER A 7 -10.10 37.97 27.93
N SER A 8 -9.93 38.03 26.61
CA SER A 8 -8.84 37.56 25.75
C SER A 8 -7.46 38.10 26.11
N ILE A 9 -6.36 37.45 25.69
CA ILE A 9 -5.04 38.06 25.42
C ILE A 9 -4.30 37.24 24.32
N GLU A 10 -3.58 38.00 23.51
CA GLU A 10 -2.98 37.75 22.20
C GLU A 10 -1.67 36.94 22.17
N VAL A 11 -1.34 36.60 20.92
CA VAL A 11 -0.08 36.10 20.38
C VAL A 11 1.05 37.13 20.56
N GLY A 12 2.25 36.67 20.94
CA GLY A 12 3.47 37.47 20.94
C GLY A 12 4.68 36.65 20.48
N SER A 13 5.08 36.82 19.23
CA SER A 13 6.39 36.46 18.69
C SER A 13 7.42 37.53 19.05
N ASN A 14 8.60 37.17 19.55
CA ASN A 14 9.90 37.84 19.35
C ASN A 14 10.97 37.20 20.27
N ILE A 15 11.97 36.53 19.68
CA ILE A 15 13.25 36.27 20.36
C ILE A 15 14.37 36.75 19.42
N GLU A 16 15.10 37.74 19.92
CA GLU A 16 16.18 38.48 19.28
C GLU A 16 17.45 37.66 19.04
N LEU A 17 18.08 37.97 17.91
CA LEU A 17 19.49 37.74 17.59
C LEU A 17 20.38 38.76 18.32
N LYS A 18 21.26 38.31 19.23
CA LYS A 18 22.44 39.08 19.68
C LYS A 18 23.49 38.16 20.32
N LYS A 19 24.77 38.48 20.07
CA LYS A 19 26.03 37.69 20.25
C LYS A 19 26.29 36.81 19.03
N ILE A 20 27.38 36.96 18.29
CA ILE A 20 28.77 37.14 18.72
C ILE A 20 29.50 38.02 17.70
N SER A 21 30.00 39.17 18.14
CA SER A 21 31.08 39.93 17.50
C SER A 21 32.20 40.00 18.53
N HIS A 22 33.30 39.30 18.30
CA HIS A 22 34.66 39.62 18.73
C HIS A 22 35.55 38.44 18.34
N ILE A 23 36.44 38.69 17.38
CA ILE A 23 37.86 38.34 17.36
C ILE A 23 38.31 38.69 15.93
N ASN A 24 39.04 39.79 15.83
CA ASN A 24 39.85 40.15 14.69
C ASN A 24 41.24 40.40 15.26
N GLU A 25 42.26 39.66 14.82
CA GLU A 25 43.62 40.13 14.55
C GLU A 25 44.59 38.97 14.29
N ASN A 26 45.55 39.26 13.39
CA ASN A 26 46.76 38.50 13.01
C ASN A 26 46.49 37.32 12.05
N VAL A 27 47.03 37.25 10.82
CA VAL A 27 48.41 37.54 10.36
C VAL A 27 48.42 37.84 8.85
N ASN A 28 49.12 38.89 8.42
CA ASN A 28 49.66 39.08 7.07
C ASN A 28 50.99 38.29 6.93
N SER A 29 51.20 37.61 5.81
CA SER A 29 52.46 37.51 5.02
C SER A 29 52.73 36.14 4.37
N SER A 30 53.43 36.20 3.22
CA SER A 30 53.95 35.11 2.36
C SER A 30 52.96 34.56 1.32
N ALA A 31 52.83 35.15 0.13
CA ALA A 31 53.77 35.17 -1.00
C ALA A 31 53.92 33.83 -1.76
N ALA A 32 53.70 33.95 -3.07
CA ALA A 32 54.29 33.19 -4.18
C ALA A 32 53.84 31.75 -4.47
N SER A 33 52.95 31.59 -5.46
CA SER A 33 53.32 31.03 -6.77
C SER A 33 52.18 31.19 -7.80
N ALA A 34 52.45 32.02 -8.80
CA ALA A 34 51.76 32.08 -10.09
C ALA A 34 52.07 30.79 -10.90
N VAL A 35 51.25 30.32 -11.83
CA VAL A 35 51.13 30.69 -13.26
C VAL A 35 50.28 29.54 -13.84
N SER A 36 49.18 29.70 -14.58
CA SER A 36 49.04 30.08 -16.01
C SER A 36 47.52 30.13 -16.33
N ASN A 37 46.99 31.23 -16.85
CA ASN A 37 46.78 31.54 -18.29
C ASN A 37 45.81 30.54 -18.99
N LEU A 38 44.81 30.93 -19.81
CA LEU A 38 44.40 32.20 -20.41
C LEU A 38 43.09 31.95 -21.21
N ALA A 39 42.32 33.04 -21.44
CA ALA A 39 41.38 33.28 -22.55
C ALA A 39 39.98 32.59 -22.48
N SER A 40 38.84 33.25 -22.73
CA SER A 40 38.60 34.51 -23.44
C SER A 40 37.19 35.08 -23.15
N ILE A 41 37.13 36.40 -22.88
CA ILE A 41 36.34 37.47 -23.57
C ILE A 41 34.81 37.22 -23.68
N THR A 42 33.90 37.99 -23.07
CA THR A 42 33.64 39.41 -23.38
C THR A 42 32.71 40.08 -22.35
N THR A 43 33.07 41.32 -22.09
CA THR A 43 32.45 42.42 -21.34
C THR A 43 31.01 42.77 -21.76
N THR A 44 30.12 43.06 -20.80
CA THR A 44 29.38 44.34 -20.81
C THR A 44 28.95 44.68 -19.38
N THR A 45 29.54 45.76 -18.86
CA THR A 45 29.21 46.38 -17.59
C THR A 45 28.27 47.54 -17.86
N THR A 46 27.11 47.58 -17.21
CA THR A 46 26.38 48.84 -17.01
C THR A 46 25.91 48.89 -15.55
N THR A 47 26.64 49.69 -14.78
CA THR A 47 26.29 50.14 -13.43
C THR A 47 25.20 51.19 -13.47
N THR A 48 24.14 51.05 -12.67
CA THR A 48 23.46 52.19 -12.03
C THR A 48 22.65 51.76 -10.80
N THR A 49 23.16 52.21 -9.64
CA THR A 49 22.41 52.77 -8.48
C THR A 49 21.21 52.03 -7.90
N THR A 50 21.45 51.46 -6.71
CA THR A 50 20.47 50.98 -5.73
C THR A 50 19.81 52.13 -4.95
N THR A 51 18.48 52.15 -4.90
CA THR A 51 17.68 52.78 -3.83
C THR A 51 16.63 51.76 -3.36
N PRO A 52 16.35 51.64 -2.05
CA PRO A 52 15.46 50.62 -1.52
C PRO A 52 14.02 51.15 -1.46
N SER A 53 13.11 50.60 -2.26
CA SER A 53 11.69 50.93 -2.21
C SER A 53 10.83 49.72 -1.85
N ALA A 54 10.15 49.87 -0.71
CA ALA A 54 8.81 49.39 -0.34
C ALA A 54 8.32 48.01 -0.85
N VAL A 55 8.15 47.11 0.12
CA VAL A 55 7.44 45.82 -0.02
C VAL A 55 5.95 46.06 -0.24
N ASN A 56 5.43 45.57 -1.36
CA ASN A 56 4.00 45.60 -1.72
C ASN A 56 3.46 44.16 -1.67
N PRO A 57 2.51 43.79 -0.78
CA PRO A 57 2.05 42.41 -0.65
C PRO A 57 0.80 42.18 -1.50
N ALA A 58 0.93 42.12 -2.83
CA ALA A 58 -0.20 41.81 -3.70
C ALA A 58 0.26 41.12 -5.01
N ASN A 59 0.46 39.80 -4.94
CA ASN A 59 0.18 38.81 -5.99
C ASN A 59 1.03 37.56 -5.78
N ASN A 60 0.50 36.60 -5.04
CA ASN A 60 0.96 35.22 -5.15
C ASN A 60 -0.24 34.29 -5.18
N LYS A 61 -1.08 34.44 -6.23
CA LYS A 61 -1.94 33.35 -6.68
C LYS A 61 -1.04 32.26 -7.26
N LYS A 62 -0.47 31.42 -6.39
CA LYS A 62 0.07 30.12 -6.81
C LYS A 62 -1.11 29.32 -7.35
N LYS A 63 -1.29 29.36 -8.68
CA LYS A 63 -2.10 28.36 -9.38
C LYS A 63 -1.61 27.00 -8.90
N PHE A 64 -2.48 26.26 -8.24
CA PHE A 64 -2.25 24.86 -7.93
C PHE A 64 -2.22 24.09 -9.26
N SER A 65 -1.05 24.02 -9.87
CA SER A 65 -0.83 23.23 -11.08
C SER A 65 -0.70 21.78 -10.66
N ILE A 66 -1.73 20.99 -10.92
CA ILE A 66 -1.66 19.53 -10.91
C ILE A 66 -0.62 19.14 -11.98
N PRO A 67 0.46 18.42 -11.64
CA PRO A 67 1.44 18.02 -12.63
C PRO A 67 0.88 16.88 -13.48
N PHE A 68 1.22 16.96 -14.77
CA PHE A 68 1.23 15.91 -15.79
C PHE A 68 -0.04 15.54 -16.56
N LYS A 69 -0.04 15.98 -17.82
CA LYS A 69 -0.72 15.38 -18.96
C LYS A 69 0.04 14.09 -19.33
N SER A 70 -0.39 12.93 -18.85
CA SER A 70 0.08 11.67 -19.45
C SER A 70 -0.51 11.61 -20.87
N SER A 71 0.34 11.56 -21.90
CA SER A 71 -0.13 11.24 -23.24
C SER A 71 -0.92 9.93 -23.18
N TRP A 72 -2.16 9.94 -23.66
CA TRP A 72 -3.05 8.77 -23.70
C TRP A 72 -2.38 7.53 -24.33
N LEU A 73 -1.36 7.72 -25.18
CA LEU A 73 -0.52 6.66 -25.74
C LEU A 73 0.39 5.92 -24.74
N MET A 74 0.68 6.43 -23.54
CA MET A 74 1.60 5.77 -22.59
C MET A 74 0.89 4.99 -21.48
N TRP A 75 -0.40 4.70 -21.63
CA TRP A 75 -1.20 3.99 -20.62
C TRP A 75 -0.60 2.63 -20.22
N TRP A 76 0.07 1.93 -21.15
CA TRP A 76 0.73 0.64 -20.91
C TRP A 76 2.01 0.72 -20.05
N ASN A 77 2.56 1.92 -19.86
CA ASN A 77 3.84 2.14 -19.18
C ASN A 77 3.63 2.77 -17.80
N SER A 78 2.92 2.03 -16.94
CA SER A 78 2.72 2.37 -15.53
C SER A 78 3.07 1.17 -14.66
N GLU A 79 3.38 1.41 -13.38
CA GLU A 79 3.75 0.36 -12.41
C GLU A 79 2.76 -0.80 -12.39
N GLU A 80 1.46 -0.51 -12.40
CA GLU A 80 0.40 -1.52 -12.38
C GLU A 80 0.34 -2.38 -13.66
N TRP A 81 0.73 -1.83 -14.81
CA TRP A 81 0.81 -2.61 -16.06
C TRP A 81 2.10 -3.42 -16.11
N TRP A 82 3.19 -2.91 -15.56
CA TRP A 82 4.43 -3.66 -15.43
C TRP A 82 4.27 -4.90 -14.56
N SER A 83 3.43 -4.88 -13.52
CA SER A 83 3.07 -6.11 -12.79
C SER A 83 2.40 -7.16 -13.69
N CYS A 84 1.48 -6.75 -14.58
CA CYS A 84 0.85 -7.65 -15.53
C CYS A 84 1.86 -8.24 -16.52
N TRP A 85 2.70 -7.39 -17.12
CA TRP A 85 3.70 -7.82 -18.10
C TRP A 85 4.70 -8.79 -17.51
N ILE A 86 5.25 -8.47 -16.34
CA ILE A 86 6.22 -9.34 -15.66
C ILE A 86 5.57 -10.68 -15.31
N GLY A 87 4.36 -10.68 -14.75
CA GLY A 87 3.65 -11.92 -14.43
C GLY A 87 3.38 -12.78 -15.67
N LEU A 88 2.92 -12.19 -16.77
CA LEU A 88 2.67 -12.91 -18.03
C LEU A 88 3.97 -13.46 -18.66
N ILE A 89 5.07 -12.71 -18.59
CA ILE A 89 6.38 -13.17 -19.05
C ILE A 89 6.83 -14.38 -18.21
N PHE A 90 6.74 -14.30 -16.88
CA PHE A 90 7.09 -15.42 -16.01
C PHE A 90 6.21 -16.63 -16.28
N PHE A 91 4.90 -16.45 -16.45
CA PHE A 91 3.99 -17.53 -16.80
C PHE A 91 4.44 -18.25 -18.08
N GLY A 92 4.73 -17.51 -19.15
CA GLY A 92 5.23 -18.07 -20.41
C GLY A 92 6.58 -18.79 -20.26
N CYS A 93 7.51 -18.20 -19.50
CA CYS A 93 8.81 -18.83 -19.19
C CYS A 93 8.64 -20.13 -18.40
N ILE A 94 7.74 -20.18 -17.43
CA ILE A 94 7.48 -21.35 -16.59
C ILE A 94 6.81 -22.45 -17.41
N ALA A 95 5.78 -22.12 -18.19
CA ALA A 95 5.13 -23.08 -19.09
C ALA A 95 6.15 -23.71 -20.06
N SER A 96 7.07 -22.91 -20.59
CA SER A 96 8.18 -23.38 -21.42
C SER A 96 9.18 -24.25 -20.63
N ALA A 97 9.56 -23.82 -19.43
CA ALA A 97 10.50 -24.55 -18.58
C ALA A 97 9.99 -25.95 -18.22
N VAL A 98 8.71 -26.08 -17.85
CA VAL A 98 8.07 -27.38 -17.58
C VAL A 98 8.04 -28.24 -18.83
N LYS A 99 7.70 -27.69 -20.00
CA LYS A 99 7.74 -28.40 -21.27
C LYS A 99 9.13 -28.94 -21.63
N HIS A 100 10.18 -28.24 -21.21
CA HIS A 100 11.58 -28.65 -21.39
C HIS A 100 12.14 -29.50 -20.23
N ASN A 101 11.30 -30.00 -19.32
CA ASN A 101 11.68 -30.80 -18.15
C ASN A 101 12.69 -30.11 -17.22
N ILE A 102 12.64 -28.78 -17.13
CA ILE A 102 13.45 -28.03 -16.16
C ILE A 102 12.73 -28.11 -14.79
N PRO A 103 13.35 -28.73 -13.77
CA PRO A 103 12.73 -28.87 -12.47
C PRO A 103 12.62 -27.52 -11.76
N LYS A 104 11.54 -27.34 -10.98
CA LYS A 104 11.42 -26.19 -10.07
C LYS A 104 12.49 -26.26 -8.97
N PRO A 105 13.06 -25.14 -8.51
CA PRO A 105 13.94 -25.14 -7.35
C PRO A 105 13.16 -25.48 -6.07
N GLU A 106 13.78 -26.19 -5.13
CA GLU A 106 13.16 -26.58 -3.86
C GLU A 106 14.17 -26.48 -2.70
N PHE A 107 13.74 -25.84 -1.61
CA PHE A 107 14.52 -25.70 -0.39
C PHE A 107 14.35 -26.94 0.49
N LEU A 108 15.39 -27.76 0.58
CA LEU A 108 15.35 -28.95 1.43
C LEU A 108 15.31 -28.56 2.91
N PRO A 109 14.59 -29.33 3.76
CA PRO A 109 14.58 -29.10 5.18
C PRO A 109 15.97 -29.36 5.78
N TRP A 110 16.34 -28.58 6.80
CA TRP A 110 17.63 -28.73 7.49
C TRP A 110 17.51 -28.60 9.01
N GLU A 111 18.39 -29.27 9.74
CA GLU A 111 18.44 -29.23 11.21
C GLU A 111 19.67 -28.49 11.74
N LYS A 112 20.86 -28.85 11.26
CA LYS A 112 22.15 -28.32 11.77
C LYS A 112 22.87 -27.38 10.79
N ASN A 113 22.83 -27.68 9.49
CA ASN A 113 23.54 -26.89 8.47
C ASN A 113 22.55 -26.24 7.49
N PRO A 114 22.42 -24.91 7.46
CA PRO A 114 21.50 -24.21 6.58
C PRO A 114 21.82 -24.39 5.09
N PHE A 115 23.08 -24.60 4.74
CA PHE A 115 23.50 -24.77 3.33
C PHE A 115 23.03 -26.10 2.72
N HIS A 116 22.60 -27.06 3.54
CA HIS A 116 22.00 -28.31 3.06
C HIS A 116 20.71 -28.05 2.27
N THR A 117 20.04 -26.92 2.52
CA THR A 117 18.84 -26.51 1.78
C THR A 117 19.12 -26.37 0.27
N PHE A 118 20.37 -26.14 -0.12
CA PHE A 118 20.80 -25.97 -1.52
C PHE A 118 21.27 -27.26 -2.19
N GLY A 119 21.13 -28.43 -1.56
CA GLY A 119 21.64 -29.71 -2.07
C GLY A 119 20.97 -30.27 -3.33
N THR A 120 19.87 -29.66 -3.79
CA THR A 120 19.11 -30.12 -4.97
C THR A 120 19.71 -29.60 -6.28
N THR A 121 19.74 -30.46 -7.31
CA THR A 121 20.17 -30.09 -8.68
C THR A 121 19.31 -28.97 -9.29
N GLY A 122 18.07 -28.79 -8.86
CA GLY A 122 17.19 -27.70 -9.29
C GLY A 122 17.63 -26.30 -8.81
N ASN A 123 18.59 -26.19 -7.89
CA ASN A 123 18.99 -24.91 -7.30
C ASN A 123 19.78 -23.99 -8.24
N TYR A 124 20.29 -24.49 -9.37
CA TYR A 124 20.75 -23.61 -10.46
C TYR A 124 19.62 -22.68 -10.94
N GLY A 125 18.37 -23.11 -10.84
CA GLY A 125 17.20 -22.28 -11.15
C GLY A 125 17.05 -21.06 -10.24
N LEU A 126 17.62 -21.06 -9.02
CA LEU A 126 17.62 -19.87 -8.14
C LEU A 126 18.42 -18.71 -8.73
N ILE A 127 19.57 -18.99 -9.34
CA ILE A 127 20.41 -17.97 -9.99
C ILE A 127 19.68 -17.40 -11.21
N VAL A 128 19.00 -18.27 -11.96
CA VAL A 128 18.17 -17.85 -13.10
C VAL A 128 17.02 -16.97 -12.64
N ILE A 129 16.28 -17.38 -11.61
CA ILE A 129 15.19 -16.59 -11.03
C ILE A 129 15.70 -15.23 -10.54
N PHE A 130 16.82 -15.20 -9.80
CA PHE A 130 17.45 -13.96 -9.35
C PHE A 130 17.75 -13.02 -10.53
N ALA A 131 18.42 -13.52 -11.56
CA ALA A 131 18.80 -12.73 -12.73
C ALA A 131 17.57 -12.24 -13.51
N VAL A 132 16.62 -13.12 -13.81
CA VAL A 132 15.43 -12.79 -14.60
C VAL A 132 14.53 -11.81 -13.84
N MET A 133 14.25 -12.05 -12.56
CA MET A 133 13.48 -11.12 -11.72
C MET A 133 14.17 -9.76 -11.66
N GLY A 134 15.48 -9.75 -11.37
CA GLY A 134 16.26 -8.52 -11.26
C GLY A 134 16.27 -7.70 -12.55
N ILE A 135 16.47 -8.35 -13.70
CA ILE A 135 16.47 -7.69 -15.02
C ILE A 135 15.09 -7.14 -15.36
N LEU A 136 14.02 -7.94 -15.22
CA LEU A 136 12.66 -7.52 -15.55
C LEU A 136 12.21 -6.35 -14.67
N LEU A 137 12.47 -6.42 -13.37
CA LEU A 137 12.17 -5.33 -12.45
C LEU A 137 13.02 -4.09 -12.77
N TRP A 138 14.30 -4.25 -13.10
CA TRP A 138 15.15 -3.13 -13.45
C TRP A 138 14.68 -2.41 -14.72
N ILE A 139 14.27 -3.18 -15.74
CA ILE A 139 13.66 -2.65 -16.97
C ILE A 139 12.36 -1.90 -16.64
N ALA A 140 11.50 -2.46 -15.78
CA ALA A 140 10.28 -1.79 -15.34
C ALA A 140 10.59 -0.43 -14.67
N MET A 141 11.57 -0.40 -13.77
CA MET A 141 11.99 0.84 -13.10
C MET A 141 12.58 1.87 -14.07
N ALA A 142 13.32 1.42 -15.09
CA ALA A 142 13.84 2.28 -16.15
C ALA A 142 12.71 2.86 -17.01
N ALA A 143 11.72 2.03 -17.38
CA ALA A 143 10.61 2.41 -18.23
C ALA A 143 9.64 3.40 -17.55
N ILE A 144 9.37 3.20 -16.26
CA ILE A 144 8.57 4.11 -15.43
C ILE A 144 9.34 5.41 -15.11
N LYS A 145 10.65 5.46 -15.43
CA LYS A 145 11.58 6.55 -15.06
C LYS A 145 11.58 6.80 -13.55
N ALA A 146 11.59 5.73 -12.77
CA ALA A 146 11.63 5.81 -11.32
C ALA A 146 12.87 6.59 -10.83
N PRO A 147 12.77 7.36 -9.75
CA PRO A 147 13.90 8.11 -9.22
C PRO A 147 15.03 7.15 -8.85
N ASN A 148 16.25 7.44 -9.32
CA ASN A 148 17.44 6.61 -9.07
C ASN A 148 17.36 5.16 -9.60
N TRP A 149 16.57 4.88 -10.63
CA TRP A 149 16.43 3.53 -11.23
C TRP A 149 17.78 2.86 -11.60
N LYS A 150 18.82 3.63 -11.94
CA LYS A 150 20.17 3.10 -12.22
C LYS A 150 20.80 2.38 -11.02
N ARG A 151 20.40 2.74 -9.78
CA ARG A 151 20.88 2.14 -8.54
C ARG A 151 20.02 0.97 -8.08
N PHE A 152 18.94 0.65 -8.80
CA PHE A 152 18.02 -0.44 -8.46
C PHE A 152 18.71 -1.80 -8.32
N PRO A 153 19.64 -2.23 -9.19
CA PRO A 153 20.26 -3.56 -9.07
C PRO A 153 20.93 -3.80 -7.71
N ILE A 154 21.56 -2.77 -7.14
CA ILE A 154 22.22 -2.86 -5.82
C ILE A 154 21.18 -3.07 -4.71
N GLY A 155 20.09 -2.31 -4.75
CA GLY A 155 18.98 -2.49 -3.82
C GLY A 155 18.30 -3.84 -3.96
N PHE A 156 18.06 -4.28 -5.20
CA PHE A 156 17.45 -5.57 -5.49
C PHE A 156 18.29 -6.72 -4.96
N VAL A 157 19.62 -6.70 -5.15
CA VAL A 157 20.53 -7.70 -4.56
C VAL A 157 20.34 -7.77 -3.05
N CYS A 158 20.29 -6.63 -2.36
CA CYS A 158 20.10 -6.60 -0.91
C CYS A 158 18.74 -7.20 -0.51
N VAL A 159 17.64 -6.74 -1.12
CA VAL A 159 16.28 -7.24 -0.83
C VAL A 159 16.16 -8.74 -1.12
N PHE A 160 16.72 -9.19 -2.25
CA PHE A 160 16.72 -10.60 -2.63
C PHE A 160 17.54 -11.46 -1.67
N MET A 161 18.71 -11.01 -1.22
CA MET A 161 19.51 -11.74 -0.23
C MET A 161 18.78 -11.88 1.10
N ILE A 162 18.06 -10.85 1.53
CA ILE A 162 17.24 -10.93 2.74
C ILE A 162 16.10 -11.94 2.55
N ALA A 163 15.43 -11.93 1.38
CA ALA A 163 14.40 -12.89 1.05
C ALA A 163 14.93 -14.34 0.99
N LEU A 164 16.12 -14.53 0.41
CA LEU A 164 16.83 -15.82 0.36
C LEU A 164 17.14 -16.34 1.77
N VAL A 165 17.67 -15.49 2.65
CA VAL A 165 17.93 -15.84 4.05
C VAL A 165 16.62 -16.16 4.77
N SER A 166 15.54 -15.42 4.49
CA SER A 166 14.22 -15.66 5.10
C SER A 166 13.66 -17.03 4.71
N LYS A 167 13.72 -17.39 3.43
CA LYS A 167 13.32 -18.73 2.94
C LYS A 167 14.22 -19.84 3.50
N MET A 168 15.53 -19.58 3.61
CA MET A 168 16.47 -20.52 4.21
C MET A 168 16.21 -20.72 5.71
N LEU A 169 15.83 -19.69 6.46
CA LEU A 169 15.43 -19.84 7.87
C LEU A 169 14.10 -20.58 8.00
N ALA A 170 13.14 -20.31 7.11
CA ALA A 170 11.85 -20.99 7.09
C ALA A 170 11.96 -22.50 6.77
N SER A 171 13.00 -22.94 6.06
CA SER A 171 13.23 -24.37 5.78
C SER A 171 13.83 -25.16 6.95
N ASN A 172 14.18 -24.52 8.06
CA ASN A 172 14.70 -25.23 9.24
C ASN A 172 13.60 -26.10 9.89
N VAL A 173 13.90 -27.35 10.22
CA VAL A 173 12.92 -28.30 10.81
C VAL A 173 12.37 -27.83 12.15
N MET A 174 13.20 -27.23 13.02
CA MET A 174 12.77 -26.73 14.33
C MET A 174 11.93 -25.45 14.19
N LEU A 175 12.33 -24.53 13.32
CA LEU A 175 11.56 -23.30 13.07
C LEU A 175 10.25 -23.59 12.31
N LYS A 176 10.25 -24.62 11.46
CA LYS A 176 9.04 -25.14 10.80
C LYS A 176 8.06 -25.78 11.77
N LYS A 177 8.54 -26.42 12.85
CA LYS A 177 7.68 -26.85 13.98
C LYS A 177 7.07 -25.67 14.74
N GLY A 178 7.77 -24.53 14.79
CA GLY A 178 7.23 -23.26 15.28
C GLY A 178 6.34 -22.52 14.28
N SER A 179 6.07 -23.10 13.10
CA SER A 179 5.27 -22.56 12.00
C SER A 179 5.63 -21.13 11.57
N VAL A 180 6.90 -20.74 11.72
CA VAL A 180 7.36 -19.41 11.28
C VAL A 180 7.58 -19.45 9.77
N GLY A 181 6.61 -18.91 9.02
CA GLY A 181 6.69 -18.79 7.56
C GLY A 181 7.81 -17.86 7.08
N ASP A 182 8.18 -18.01 5.81
CA ASP A 182 9.16 -17.16 5.12
C ASP A 182 8.76 -15.67 5.10
N SER A 183 7.46 -15.38 4.97
CA SER A 183 6.90 -14.03 5.07
C SER A 183 7.23 -13.31 6.38
N ILE A 184 7.28 -14.04 7.49
CA ILE A 184 7.49 -13.49 8.83
C ILE A 184 8.97 -13.19 9.03
N TRP A 185 9.84 -14.13 8.65
CA TRP A 185 11.27 -13.88 8.62
C TRP A 185 11.62 -12.70 7.72
N ALA A 186 10.95 -12.58 6.57
CA ALA A 186 11.13 -11.45 5.65
C ALA A 186 10.77 -10.11 6.30
N ILE A 187 9.63 -10.01 6.99
CA ILE A 187 9.23 -8.79 7.71
C ILE A 187 10.20 -8.48 8.85
N ILE A 188 10.56 -9.48 9.66
CA ILE A 188 11.46 -9.33 10.81
C ILE A 188 12.83 -8.85 10.34
N LEU A 189 13.43 -9.50 9.35
CA LEU A 189 14.76 -9.15 8.84
C LEU A 189 14.75 -7.81 8.09
N GLY A 190 13.69 -7.52 7.32
CA GLY A 190 13.51 -6.21 6.69
C GLY A 190 13.43 -5.08 7.73
N CYS A 191 12.64 -5.29 8.78
CA CYS A 191 12.52 -4.35 9.90
C CYS A 191 13.84 -4.19 10.64
N PHE A 192 14.54 -5.30 10.92
CA PHE A 192 15.86 -5.28 11.53
C PHE A 192 16.84 -4.42 10.73
N ILE A 193 16.93 -4.64 9.42
CA ILE A 193 17.83 -3.89 8.54
C ILE A 193 17.47 -2.40 8.49
N ARG A 194 16.17 -2.07 8.42
CA ARG A 194 15.72 -0.67 8.48
C ARG A 194 16.16 0.02 9.77
N ASN A 195 15.98 -0.62 10.92
CA ASN A 195 16.30 -0.02 12.22
C ASN A 195 17.82 0.05 12.45
N VAL A 196 18.59 -0.96 12.02
CA VAL A 196 20.07 -0.92 12.04
C VAL A 196 20.59 0.19 11.12
N MET A 197 20.07 0.32 9.90
CA MET A 197 20.49 1.39 8.99
C MET A 197 20.14 2.78 9.53
N SER A 198 18.95 2.93 10.12
CA SER A 198 18.54 4.21 10.73
C SER A 198 19.45 4.58 11.91
N MET A 199 19.85 3.59 12.71
CA MET A 199 20.82 3.77 13.80
C MET A 199 22.21 4.19 13.29
N ILE A 200 22.74 3.49 12.27
CA ILE A 200 24.08 3.73 11.72
C ILE A 200 24.15 5.07 10.99
N THR A 201 23.14 5.38 10.16
CA THR A 201 23.15 6.58 9.30
C THR A 201 22.61 7.82 10.03
N LYS A 202 22.03 7.66 11.24
CA LYS A 202 21.31 8.72 11.98
C LYS A 202 20.28 9.48 11.12
N SER A 203 19.74 8.81 10.11
CA SER A 203 18.76 9.35 9.18
C SER A 203 17.50 8.52 9.25
N SER A 204 16.34 9.18 9.21
CA SER A 204 15.05 8.51 9.06
C SER A 204 14.74 8.16 7.59
N ILE A 205 15.54 8.64 6.64
CA ILE A 205 15.30 8.43 5.21
C ILE A 205 16.09 7.21 4.74
N LEU A 206 15.41 6.30 4.03
CA LEU A 206 16.05 5.13 3.42
C LEU A 206 17.05 5.57 2.35
N ALA A 207 18.20 4.89 2.28
CA ALA A 207 19.19 5.18 1.25
C ALA A 207 18.56 5.06 -0.16
N PRO A 208 18.85 5.97 -1.12
CA PRO A 208 18.15 6.01 -2.41
C PRO A 208 18.21 4.70 -3.22
N TRP A 209 19.32 3.95 -3.09
CA TRP A 209 19.51 2.65 -3.75
C TRP A 209 18.59 1.56 -3.18
N LEU A 210 18.28 1.62 -1.89
CA LEU A 210 17.39 0.67 -1.23
C LEU A 210 15.93 1.12 -1.32
N LYS A 211 15.68 2.44 -1.31
CA LYS A 211 14.34 3.00 -1.50
C LYS A 211 13.76 2.67 -2.88
N VAL A 212 14.58 2.73 -3.92
CA VAL A 212 14.09 2.36 -5.26
C VAL A 212 13.80 0.85 -5.37
N ALA A 213 14.44 0.01 -4.57
CA ALA A 213 14.14 -1.44 -4.51
C ALA A 213 12.97 -1.78 -3.58
N GLN A 214 12.51 -0.87 -2.72
CA GLN A 214 11.38 -1.07 -1.81
C GLN A 214 10.04 -0.95 -2.55
N GLN A 215 9.75 -1.85 -3.49
CA GLN A 215 8.55 -1.82 -4.35
C GLN A 215 7.50 -2.84 -3.87
N THR A 216 6.92 -2.59 -2.68
CA THR A 216 5.97 -3.49 -2.02
C THR A 216 4.76 -3.83 -2.90
N GLU A 217 4.18 -2.82 -3.54
CA GLU A 217 2.99 -2.93 -4.40
C GLU A 217 3.28 -3.72 -5.67
N LEU A 218 4.33 -3.34 -6.41
CA LEU A 218 4.75 -4.05 -7.62
C LEU A 218 5.00 -5.53 -7.36
N TYR A 219 5.70 -5.87 -6.27
CA TYR A 219 6.01 -7.26 -5.93
C TYR A 219 4.77 -8.09 -5.63
N ILE A 220 3.83 -7.60 -4.79
CA ILE A 220 2.59 -8.34 -4.51
C ILE A 220 1.69 -8.41 -5.76
N ALA A 221 1.62 -7.33 -6.54
CA ALA A 221 0.85 -7.33 -7.77
C ALA A 221 1.37 -8.39 -8.77
N ILE A 222 2.69 -8.54 -8.92
CA ILE A 222 3.27 -9.61 -9.75
C ILE A 222 2.96 -11.00 -9.17
N SER A 223 3.12 -11.17 -7.85
CA SER A 223 2.79 -12.42 -7.16
C SER A 223 1.33 -12.82 -7.43
N LEU A 224 0.39 -11.87 -7.34
CA LEU A 224 -1.02 -12.10 -7.63
C LEU A 224 -1.26 -12.50 -9.08
N VAL A 225 -0.63 -11.84 -10.05
CA VAL A 225 -0.78 -12.20 -11.47
C VAL A 225 -0.35 -13.65 -11.73
N LEU A 226 0.65 -14.14 -11.00
CA LEU A 226 1.17 -15.50 -11.11
C LEU A 226 0.37 -16.56 -10.34
N LEU A 227 -0.62 -16.19 -9.53
CA LEU A 227 -1.53 -17.14 -8.88
C LEU A 227 -2.43 -17.77 -9.94
N CYS A 228 -1.95 -18.84 -10.57
CA CYS A 228 -2.67 -19.58 -11.59
C CYS A 228 -3.85 -20.32 -10.95
N ILE A 229 -5.08 -19.96 -11.33
CA ILE A 229 -6.27 -20.70 -10.92
C ILE A 229 -6.48 -21.89 -11.86
N ASP A 230 -6.45 -23.10 -11.33
CA ASP A 230 -6.89 -24.29 -12.06
C ASP A 230 -8.41 -24.52 -11.88
N ILE A 231 -9.19 -24.28 -12.94
CA ILE A 231 -10.65 -24.45 -12.91
C ILE A 231 -11.05 -25.94 -12.83
N SER A 232 -10.21 -26.85 -13.30
CA SER A 232 -10.50 -28.29 -13.27
C SER A 232 -10.56 -28.84 -11.85
N VAL A 233 -9.61 -28.42 -10.99
CA VAL A 233 -9.52 -28.81 -9.57
C VAL A 233 -10.63 -28.14 -8.75
N LEU A 234 -11.09 -26.96 -9.16
CA LEU A 234 -12.14 -26.22 -8.47
C LEU A 234 -13.54 -26.84 -8.66
N ARG A 235 -13.86 -27.36 -9.86
CA ARG A 235 -15.24 -27.75 -10.23
C ARG A 235 -16.02 -28.61 -9.21
N PRO A 236 -15.46 -29.67 -8.59
CA PRO A 236 -16.24 -30.55 -7.72
C PRO A 236 -16.52 -29.96 -6.31
N LEU A 237 -15.70 -29.00 -5.86
CA LEU A 237 -15.78 -28.42 -4.52
C LEU A 237 -16.21 -26.94 -4.54
N ALA A 238 -16.18 -26.31 -5.73
CA ALA A 238 -16.45 -24.90 -5.94
C ALA A 238 -17.80 -24.43 -5.41
N PRO A 239 -18.95 -25.12 -5.58
CA PRO A 239 -20.22 -24.60 -5.09
C PRO A 239 -20.24 -24.44 -3.57
N ARG A 240 -19.72 -25.43 -2.85
CA ARG A 240 -19.63 -25.44 -1.37
C ARG A 240 -18.58 -24.44 -0.88
N ALA A 241 -17.43 -24.41 -1.52
CA ALA A 241 -16.37 -23.45 -1.24
C ALA A 241 -16.82 -22.00 -1.49
N LEU A 242 -17.55 -21.75 -2.58
CA LEU A 242 -18.11 -20.44 -2.91
C LEU A 242 -19.15 -20.03 -1.86
N PHE A 243 -20.03 -20.94 -1.43
CA PHE A 243 -21.00 -20.66 -0.37
C PHE A 243 -20.33 -20.15 0.91
N VAL A 244 -19.29 -20.85 1.39
CA VAL A 244 -18.53 -20.42 2.58
C VAL A 244 -17.86 -19.07 2.31
N SER A 245 -17.03 -18.98 1.27
CA SER A 245 -16.21 -17.79 1.01
C SER A 245 -17.00 -16.54 0.63
N TRP A 246 -18.11 -16.65 -0.10
CA TRP A 246 -18.86 -15.49 -0.60
C TRP A 246 -19.95 -15.00 0.36
N ILE A 247 -20.31 -15.77 1.36
CA ILE A 247 -21.20 -15.31 2.44
C ILE A 247 -20.37 -14.74 3.58
N ASP A 248 -19.37 -15.48 4.02
CA ASP A 248 -18.55 -15.14 5.18
C ASP A 248 -17.75 -13.86 4.95
N THR A 249 -16.92 -13.85 3.89
CA THR A 249 -15.97 -12.78 3.62
C THR A 249 -16.65 -11.41 3.45
N PRO A 250 -17.70 -11.21 2.62
CA PRO A 250 -18.33 -9.89 2.49
C PRO A 250 -19.06 -9.46 3.76
N THR A 251 -19.68 -10.40 4.48
CA THR A 251 -20.42 -10.10 5.71
C THR A 251 -19.47 -9.62 6.79
N LEU A 252 -18.41 -10.37 7.08
CA LEU A 252 -17.42 -10.01 8.08
C LEU A 252 -16.62 -8.77 7.67
N PHE A 253 -16.31 -8.63 6.37
CA PHE A 253 -15.67 -7.43 5.84
C PHE A 253 -16.42 -6.15 6.23
N ILE A 254 -17.74 -6.11 6.02
CA ILE A 254 -18.58 -4.94 6.32
C ILE A 254 -18.67 -4.74 7.83
N VAL A 255 -18.96 -5.80 8.59
CA VAL A 255 -19.16 -5.72 10.05
C VAL A 255 -17.90 -5.24 10.76
N VAL A 256 -16.73 -5.78 10.41
CA VAL A 256 -15.46 -5.41 11.04
C VAL A 256 -14.96 -4.05 10.58
N ALA A 257 -15.14 -3.68 9.30
CA ALA A 257 -14.81 -2.34 8.85
C ALA A 257 -15.64 -1.29 9.61
N TYR A 258 -16.94 -1.56 9.79
CA TYR A 258 -17.84 -0.72 10.59
C TYR A 258 -17.42 -0.67 12.07
N PHE A 259 -17.13 -1.82 12.68
CA PHE A 259 -16.69 -1.90 14.08
C PHE A 259 -15.38 -1.13 14.31
N GLY A 260 -14.39 -1.33 13.45
CA GLY A 260 -13.10 -0.63 13.53
C GLY A 260 -13.25 0.89 13.41
N TRP A 261 -14.07 1.34 12.46
CA TRP A 261 -14.35 2.76 12.26
C TRP A 261 -15.15 3.37 13.43
N LYS A 262 -16.26 2.74 13.81
CA LYS A 262 -17.23 3.33 14.75
C LYS A 262 -16.87 3.11 16.21
N VAL A 263 -16.43 1.91 16.59
CA VAL A 263 -16.18 1.53 17.99
C VAL A 263 -14.75 1.86 18.38
N LEU A 264 -13.77 1.44 17.58
CA LEU A 264 -12.35 1.65 17.89
C LEU A 264 -11.81 3.03 17.47
N ASN A 265 -12.62 3.85 16.78
CA ASN A 265 -12.22 5.15 16.24
C ASN A 265 -10.91 5.06 15.45
N ILE A 266 -10.83 4.08 14.55
CA ILE A 266 -9.76 3.96 13.54
C ILE A 266 -10.21 4.74 12.31
N ASP A 267 -9.26 5.30 11.54
CA ASP A 267 -9.60 5.97 10.30
C ASP A 267 -10.26 5.00 9.31
N THR A 268 -11.28 5.48 8.59
CA THR A 268 -12.13 4.63 7.74
C THR A 268 -11.34 3.82 6.71
N GLN A 269 -10.30 4.41 6.12
CA GLN A 269 -9.48 3.73 5.12
C GLN A 269 -8.69 2.58 5.75
N THR A 270 -8.01 2.81 6.87
CA THR A 270 -7.27 1.74 7.58
C THR A 270 -8.21 0.67 8.13
N ALA A 271 -9.40 1.03 8.61
CA ALA A 271 -10.40 0.04 9.05
C ALA A 271 -10.86 -0.86 7.90
N ILE A 272 -11.13 -0.29 6.72
CA ILE A 272 -11.47 -1.05 5.50
C ILE A 272 -10.30 -1.92 5.06
N ILE A 273 -9.08 -1.37 5.02
CA ILE A 273 -7.87 -2.12 4.63
C ILE A 273 -7.63 -3.28 5.59
N MET A 274 -7.67 -3.05 6.91
CA MET A 274 -7.48 -4.09 7.92
C MET A 274 -8.57 -5.17 7.81
N SER A 275 -9.83 -4.76 7.63
CA SER A 275 -10.94 -5.70 7.46
C SER A 275 -10.74 -6.56 6.21
N GLY A 276 -10.47 -5.97 5.05
CA GLY A 276 -10.23 -6.72 3.82
C GLY A 276 -8.97 -7.57 3.86
N ALA A 277 -7.93 -7.11 4.57
CA ALA A 277 -6.74 -7.90 4.81
C ALA A 277 -7.07 -9.17 5.62
N THR A 278 -7.89 -9.04 6.67
CA THR A 278 -8.28 -10.17 7.53
C THR A 278 -9.15 -11.18 6.78
N PHE A 279 -10.21 -10.76 6.08
CA PHE A 279 -11.24 -11.71 5.61
C PHE A 279 -11.06 -12.28 4.20
N ILE A 280 -10.07 -11.81 3.44
CA ILE A 280 -9.91 -12.19 2.03
C ILE A 280 -8.66 -13.04 1.86
N CYS A 281 -7.50 -12.39 1.74
CA CYS A 281 -6.25 -13.04 1.33
C CYS A 281 -5.02 -12.38 1.95
N GLY A 282 -5.22 -11.63 3.03
CA GLY A 282 -4.13 -10.96 3.70
C GLY A 282 -3.58 -9.77 2.91
N SER A 283 -2.31 -9.88 2.55
CA SER A 283 -1.51 -8.78 2.00
C SER A 283 -2.01 -8.28 0.64
N SER A 284 -2.49 -9.20 -0.18
CA SER A 284 -3.02 -8.91 -1.50
C SER A 284 -4.27 -8.04 -1.48
N ALA A 285 -5.20 -8.32 -0.56
CA ALA A 285 -6.41 -7.53 -0.38
C ALA A 285 -6.09 -6.15 0.21
N ALA A 286 -5.16 -6.07 1.15
CA ALA A 286 -4.71 -4.80 1.71
C ALA A 286 -4.20 -3.86 0.60
N ILE A 287 -3.34 -4.36 -0.30
CA ILE A 287 -2.79 -3.60 -1.42
C ILE A 287 -3.87 -3.23 -2.43
N ALA A 288 -4.75 -4.16 -2.80
CA ALA A 288 -5.83 -3.90 -3.74
C ALA A 288 -6.79 -2.80 -3.23
N LEU A 289 -7.16 -2.85 -1.95
CA LEU A 289 -8.02 -1.85 -1.30
C LEU A 289 -7.29 -0.51 -1.11
N GLY A 290 -6.01 -0.53 -0.73
CA GLY A 290 -5.15 0.65 -0.63
C GLY A 290 -5.05 1.38 -1.97
N ALA A 291 -4.82 0.66 -3.07
CA ALA A 291 -4.80 1.20 -4.43
C ALA A 291 -6.17 1.74 -4.84
N SER A 292 -7.25 0.98 -4.59
CA SER A 292 -8.63 1.38 -4.90
C SER A 292 -9.05 2.68 -4.19
N MET A 293 -8.50 2.94 -3.00
CA MET A 293 -8.76 4.15 -2.21
C MET A 293 -7.69 5.24 -2.37
N GLY A 294 -6.62 5.00 -3.14
CA GLY A 294 -5.52 5.96 -3.35
C GLY A 294 -4.63 6.19 -2.13
N VAL A 295 -4.51 5.22 -1.22
CA VAL A 295 -3.73 5.30 0.02
C VAL A 295 -2.84 4.06 0.27
N PRO A 296 -1.93 3.72 -0.66
CA PRO A 296 -1.14 2.50 -0.55
C PRO A 296 -0.24 2.45 0.70
N HIS A 297 0.27 3.59 1.16
CA HIS A 297 1.10 3.69 2.37
C HIS A 297 0.41 3.21 3.66
N LYS A 298 -0.93 3.16 3.69
CA LYS A 298 -1.69 2.66 4.85
C LYS A 298 -1.77 1.13 4.93
N THR A 299 -1.23 0.42 3.93
CA THR A 299 -1.32 -1.05 3.85
C THR A 299 -0.21 -1.75 4.63
N GLU A 300 0.96 -1.13 4.79
CA GLU A 300 2.15 -1.74 5.39
C GLU A 300 1.89 -2.25 6.82
N MET A 301 1.22 -1.44 7.65
CA MET A 301 0.94 -1.78 9.05
C MET A 301 -0.08 -2.92 9.20
N PRO A 302 -1.27 -2.89 8.54
CA PRO A 302 -2.16 -4.04 8.50
C PRO A 302 -1.47 -5.33 8.05
N ILE A 303 -0.68 -5.28 6.97
CA ILE A 303 0.02 -6.47 6.44
C ILE A 303 1.01 -7.05 7.46
N ALA A 304 1.75 -6.18 8.15
CA ALA A 304 2.67 -6.62 9.20
C ALA A 304 1.93 -7.31 10.36
N ILE A 305 0.81 -6.74 10.80
CA ILE A 305 0.00 -7.29 11.90
C ILE A 305 -0.54 -8.66 11.53
N ILE A 306 -1.26 -8.79 10.42
CA ILE A 306 -1.83 -10.10 10.02
C ILE A 306 -0.74 -11.16 9.88
N SER A 307 0.44 -10.80 9.34
CA SER A 307 1.52 -11.76 9.09
C SER A 307 2.08 -12.33 10.40
N ILE A 308 2.20 -11.49 11.44
CA ILE A 308 2.65 -11.91 12.76
C ILE A 308 1.59 -12.80 13.43
N PHE A 309 0.32 -12.41 13.34
CA PHE A 309 -0.77 -13.14 13.99
C PHE A 309 -1.31 -14.32 13.18
N THR A 310 -0.77 -14.59 11.99
CA THR A 310 -1.09 -15.82 11.24
C THR A 310 -0.46 -17.06 11.90
N ILE A 311 0.70 -16.95 12.57
CA ILE A 311 1.41 -18.12 13.17
C ILE A 311 0.54 -18.88 14.17
N PRO A 312 -0.08 -18.22 15.17
CA PRO A 312 -0.91 -18.93 16.14
C PRO A 312 -2.05 -19.68 15.46
N SER A 313 -2.67 -19.11 14.42
CA SER A 313 -3.75 -19.76 13.66
C SER A 313 -3.30 -21.02 12.92
N ILE A 314 -2.09 -21.01 12.31
CA ILE A 314 -1.52 -22.19 11.62
C ILE A 314 -1.40 -23.37 12.58
N ILE A 315 -1.00 -23.12 13.82
CA ILE A 315 -0.76 -24.15 14.83
C ILE A 315 -2.08 -24.54 15.50
N ALA A 316 -2.86 -23.58 15.98
CA ALA A 316 -4.02 -23.83 16.81
C ALA A 316 -5.16 -24.52 16.05
N LEU A 317 -5.50 -24.06 14.84
CA LEU A 317 -6.67 -24.55 14.12
C LEU A 317 -6.62 -26.07 13.82
N PRO A 318 -5.50 -26.65 13.34
CA PRO A 318 -5.41 -28.09 13.14
C PRO A 318 -5.60 -28.93 14.40
N TYR A 319 -5.09 -28.47 15.56
CA TYR A 319 -5.28 -29.18 16.83
C TYR A 319 -6.73 -29.10 17.31
N VAL A 320 -7.37 -27.93 17.16
CA VAL A 320 -8.79 -27.75 17.52
C VAL A 320 -9.68 -28.59 16.60
N ALA A 321 -9.39 -28.64 15.30
CA ALA A 321 -10.14 -29.48 14.35
C ALA A 321 -10.04 -30.97 14.71
N LYS A 322 -8.85 -31.44 15.11
CA LYS A 322 -8.65 -32.81 15.60
C LYS A 322 -9.41 -33.09 16.90
N SER A 323 -9.42 -32.15 17.85
CA SER A 323 -10.13 -32.35 19.11
C SER A 323 -11.66 -32.29 18.96
N MET A 324 -12.15 -31.63 17.92
CA MET A 324 -13.57 -31.60 17.54
C MET A 324 -13.98 -32.77 16.63
N GLU A 325 -13.06 -33.67 16.27
CA GLU A 325 -13.30 -34.81 15.36
C GLU A 325 -13.94 -34.40 14.02
N LEU A 326 -13.57 -33.22 13.48
CA LEU A 326 -14.08 -32.74 12.20
C LEU A 326 -13.55 -33.58 11.04
N SER A 327 -14.34 -33.73 9.97
CA SER A 327 -13.88 -34.41 8.76
C SER A 327 -12.75 -33.62 8.07
N ALA A 328 -11.93 -34.30 7.25
CA ALA A 328 -10.83 -33.65 6.54
C ALA A 328 -11.30 -32.51 5.61
N THR A 329 -12.44 -32.68 4.95
CA THR A 329 -13.01 -31.67 4.04
C THR A 329 -13.56 -30.47 4.80
N VAL A 330 -14.26 -30.66 5.92
CA VAL A 330 -14.73 -29.57 6.79
C VAL A 330 -13.53 -28.82 7.39
N SER A 331 -12.55 -29.56 7.92
CA SER A 331 -11.32 -28.97 8.46
C SER A 331 -10.55 -28.17 7.41
N GLY A 332 -10.42 -28.72 6.20
CA GLY A 332 -9.79 -28.04 5.08
C GLY A 332 -10.54 -26.75 4.71
N ALA A 333 -11.86 -26.80 4.60
CA ALA A 333 -12.67 -25.63 4.31
C ALA A 333 -12.55 -24.55 5.39
N TRP A 334 -12.48 -24.96 6.66
CA TRP A 334 -12.29 -24.06 7.78
C TRP A 334 -10.92 -23.37 7.75
N PHE A 335 -9.82 -24.13 7.56
CA PHE A 335 -8.48 -23.54 7.45
C PHE A 335 -8.36 -22.62 6.24
N GLY A 336 -8.95 -23.04 5.11
CA GLY A 336 -9.00 -22.26 3.88
C GLY A 336 -9.78 -20.96 4.02
N GLY A 337 -10.77 -20.91 4.91
CA GLY A 337 -11.53 -19.69 5.17
C GLY A 337 -10.80 -18.71 6.09
N CYS A 338 -10.14 -19.19 7.16
CA CYS A 338 -9.65 -18.30 8.24
C CYS A 338 -8.15 -17.99 8.26
N VAL A 339 -7.31 -18.74 7.53
CA VAL A 339 -5.85 -18.52 7.62
C VAL A 339 -5.40 -17.52 6.56
N ASP A 340 -4.81 -16.39 6.96
CA ASP A 340 -4.62 -15.19 6.12
C ASP A 340 -3.46 -15.26 5.09
N SER A 341 -3.06 -16.46 4.68
CA SER A 341 -2.03 -16.65 3.65
C SER A 341 -2.15 -18.04 3.02
N THR A 342 -2.06 -18.12 1.68
CA THR A 342 -2.16 -19.39 0.95
C THR A 342 -1.13 -20.42 1.42
N GLY A 343 0.13 -20.01 1.63
CA GLY A 343 1.18 -20.92 2.12
C GLY A 343 0.92 -21.36 3.57
N ALA A 344 0.43 -20.46 4.42
CA ALA A 344 0.08 -20.74 5.81
C ALA A 344 -1.11 -21.71 5.93
N VAL A 345 -2.12 -21.57 5.07
CA VAL A 345 -3.29 -22.47 4.97
C VAL A 345 -2.83 -23.89 4.67
N ILE A 346 -1.99 -24.06 3.65
CA ILE A 346 -1.48 -25.37 3.24
C ILE A 346 -0.62 -25.97 4.36
N ALA A 347 0.17 -25.15 5.06
CA ALA A 347 0.94 -25.61 6.22
C ALA A 347 0.03 -26.10 7.36
N ALA A 348 -1.05 -25.37 7.67
CA ALA A 348 -2.03 -25.78 8.69
C ALA A 348 -2.71 -27.10 8.29
N ALA A 349 -3.17 -27.21 7.04
CA ALA A 349 -3.77 -28.44 6.52
C ALA A 349 -2.77 -29.62 6.51
N SER A 350 -1.49 -29.36 6.28
CA SER A 350 -0.43 -30.38 6.37
C SER A 350 -0.19 -30.87 7.80
N ILE A 351 -0.33 -30.00 8.81
CA ILE A 351 -0.28 -30.38 10.24
C ILE A 351 -1.49 -31.25 10.61
N TYR A 352 -2.65 -30.99 9.99
CA TYR A 352 -3.80 -31.86 10.15
C TYR A 352 -3.49 -33.28 9.66
N GLY A 353 -2.77 -33.41 8.54
CA GLY A 353 -2.16 -34.67 8.09
C GLY A 353 -3.01 -35.45 7.09
N ASP A 354 -3.97 -34.80 6.45
CA ASP A 354 -4.86 -35.40 5.44
C ASP A 354 -4.75 -34.63 4.11
N HIS A 355 -4.63 -35.37 3.00
CA HIS A 355 -4.55 -34.79 1.66
C HIS A 355 -5.84 -34.07 1.25
N ASP A 356 -7.01 -34.56 1.69
CA ASP A 356 -8.29 -33.92 1.36
C ASP A 356 -8.44 -32.57 2.05
N ALA A 357 -7.85 -32.41 3.24
CA ALA A 357 -7.80 -31.13 3.93
C ALA A 357 -6.92 -30.11 3.18
N ILE A 358 -5.78 -30.55 2.63
CA ILE A 358 -4.90 -29.70 1.82
C ILE A 358 -5.63 -29.23 0.55
N ASN A 359 -6.22 -30.16 -0.19
CA ASN A 359 -6.94 -29.83 -1.42
C ASN A 359 -8.13 -28.91 -1.16
N THR A 360 -8.95 -29.22 -0.16
CA THR A 360 -10.14 -28.41 0.17
C THR A 360 -9.75 -27.02 0.66
N SER A 361 -8.72 -26.92 1.50
CA SER A 361 -8.25 -25.63 2.03
C SER A 361 -7.68 -24.71 0.95
N ALA A 362 -6.90 -25.28 0.02
CA ALA A 362 -6.39 -24.57 -1.15
C ALA A 362 -7.54 -24.06 -2.03
N ILE A 363 -8.56 -24.89 -2.27
CA ILE A 363 -9.74 -24.52 -3.07
C ILE A 363 -10.53 -23.38 -2.42
N VAL A 364 -10.88 -23.50 -1.13
CA VAL A 364 -11.65 -22.46 -0.42
C VAL A 364 -10.89 -21.13 -0.40
N LYS A 365 -9.58 -21.17 -0.12
CA LYS A 365 -8.75 -19.96 -0.12
C LYS A 365 -8.64 -19.34 -1.52
N MET A 366 -8.49 -20.15 -2.56
CA MET A 366 -8.47 -19.67 -3.94
C MET A 366 -9.82 -19.02 -4.34
N MET A 367 -10.94 -19.54 -3.85
CA MET A 367 -12.26 -18.91 -4.04
C MET A 367 -12.39 -17.57 -3.32
N GLN A 368 -11.77 -17.41 -2.15
CA GLN A 368 -11.66 -16.10 -1.49
C GLN A 368 -10.78 -15.14 -2.30
N ASN A 369 -9.66 -15.60 -2.86
CA ASN A 369 -8.78 -14.76 -3.69
C ASN A 369 -9.50 -14.19 -4.93
N VAL A 370 -10.45 -14.93 -5.50
CA VAL A 370 -11.27 -14.45 -6.63
C VAL A 370 -12.12 -13.22 -6.25
N LEU A 371 -12.51 -13.06 -4.98
CA LEU A 371 -13.30 -11.91 -4.50
C LEU A 371 -12.53 -10.57 -4.60
N ILE A 372 -11.20 -10.60 -4.63
CA ILE A 372 -10.38 -9.38 -4.73
C ILE A 372 -10.79 -8.55 -5.95
N GLY A 373 -11.05 -9.20 -7.09
CA GLY A 373 -11.40 -8.51 -8.33
C GLY A 373 -12.71 -7.72 -8.23
N PRO A 374 -13.86 -8.37 -8.01
CA PRO A 374 -15.15 -7.69 -7.83
C PRO A 374 -15.13 -6.66 -6.70
N LEU A 375 -14.54 -7.00 -5.54
CA LEU A 375 -14.48 -6.08 -4.41
C LEU A 375 -13.69 -4.83 -4.73
N SER A 376 -12.56 -4.95 -5.44
CA SER A 376 -11.75 -3.80 -5.83
C SER A 376 -12.51 -2.87 -6.78
N VAL A 377 -13.31 -3.40 -7.71
CA VAL A 377 -14.18 -2.58 -8.58
C VAL A 377 -15.21 -1.82 -7.74
N ILE A 378 -15.91 -2.54 -6.85
CA ILE A 378 -16.95 -1.97 -5.99
C ILE A 378 -16.35 -0.88 -5.10
N MET A 379 -15.20 -1.14 -4.49
CA MET A 379 -14.53 -0.20 -3.60
C MET A 379 -13.97 1.01 -4.34
N ALA A 380 -13.32 0.82 -5.50
CA ALA A 380 -12.87 1.94 -6.33
C ALA A 380 -14.04 2.83 -6.76
N TRP A 381 -15.18 2.24 -7.12
CA TRP A 381 -16.41 2.95 -7.47
C TRP A 381 -17.02 3.68 -6.27
N ALA A 382 -17.21 3.00 -5.14
CA ALA A 382 -17.80 3.56 -3.94
C ALA A 382 -16.95 4.69 -3.37
N TRP A 383 -15.62 4.51 -3.32
CA TRP A 383 -14.69 5.51 -2.81
C TRP A 383 -14.60 6.74 -3.73
N SER A 384 -14.62 6.52 -5.05
CA SER A 384 -14.73 7.58 -6.06
C SER A 384 -15.98 8.43 -5.86
N ARG A 385 -17.14 7.81 -5.64
CA ARG A 385 -18.40 8.50 -5.34
C ARG A 385 -18.33 9.28 -4.02
N TYR A 386 -17.79 8.66 -2.97
CA TYR A 386 -17.65 9.28 -1.66
C TYR A 386 -16.79 10.55 -1.71
N GLU A 387 -15.64 10.51 -2.39
CA GLU A 387 -14.78 11.69 -2.52
C GLU A 387 -15.41 12.80 -3.35
N LEU A 388 -16.10 12.48 -4.44
CA LEU A 388 -16.83 13.48 -5.22
C LEU A 388 -17.88 14.18 -4.37
N GLN A 389 -18.64 13.43 -3.59
CA GLN A 389 -19.63 14.00 -2.65
C GLN A 389 -18.98 14.85 -1.57
N ALA A 390 -17.86 14.39 -1.00
CA ALA A 390 -17.12 15.15 0.01
C ALA A 390 -16.52 16.45 -0.57
N ALA A 391 -16.06 16.42 -1.82
CA ALA A 391 -15.57 17.62 -2.52
C ALA A 391 -16.71 18.63 -2.73
N TYR A 392 -17.89 18.18 -3.20
CA TYR A 392 -19.05 19.07 -3.36
C TYR A 392 -19.49 19.71 -2.04
N LYS A 393 -19.56 18.93 -0.95
CA LYS A 393 -19.90 19.47 0.37
C LYS A 393 -18.90 20.53 0.86
N ARG A 394 -17.60 20.30 0.65
CA ARG A 394 -16.57 21.30 1.00
C ARG A 394 -16.69 22.57 0.17
N GLU A 395 -16.97 22.45 -1.12
CA GLU A 395 -17.20 23.62 -1.97
C GLU A 395 -18.42 24.41 -1.52
N GLU A 396 -19.51 23.73 -1.18
CA GLU A 396 -20.73 24.34 -0.62
C GLU A 396 -20.47 25.04 0.72
N GLU A 397 -19.74 24.40 1.63
CA GLU A 397 -19.32 25.01 2.92
C GLU A 397 -18.44 26.26 2.72
N LEU A 398 -17.57 26.26 1.70
CA LEU A 398 -16.71 27.41 1.37
C LEU A 398 -17.51 28.56 0.76
N ILE A 399 -18.50 28.27 -0.09
CA ILE A 399 -19.40 29.29 -0.64
C ILE A 399 -20.22 29.92 0.48
N ASN A 400 -20.87 29.11 1.32
CA ASN A 400 -21.66 29.59 2.45
C ASN A 400 -20.80 30.40 3.45
N ARG A 401 -19.53 30.00 3.66
CA ARG A 401 -18.61 30.77 4.52
C ARG A 401 -18.25 32.12 3.91
N ASN A 402 -18.02 32.18 2.61
CA ASN A 402 -17.66 33.43 1.93
C ASN A 402 -18.86 34.39 1.85
N GLU A 403 -20.07 33.89 1.57
CA GLU A 403 -21.29 34.71 1.61
C GLU A 403 -21.52 35.33 3.00
N ASN A 404 -21.39 34.55 4.07
CA ASN A 404 -21.50 35.07 5.44
C ASN A 404 -20.42 36.13 5.80
N LEU A 405 -19.22 36.03 5.20
CA LEU A 405 -18.16 37.02 5.40
C LEU A 405 -18.47 38.32 4.64
N ASP A 406 -18.96 38.21 3.42
CA ASP A 406 -19.38 39.37 2.62
C ASP A 406 -20.54 40.10 3.31
N ASP A 407 -21.53 39.38 3.85
CA ASP A 407 -22.64 39.96 4.61
C ASP A 407 -22.18 40.66 5.90
N ALA A 408 -21.21 40.07 6.63
CA ALA A 408 -20.66 40.68 7.85
C ALA A 408 -19.88 41.97 7.55
N VAL A 409 -19.10 42.00 6.47
CA VAL A 409 -18.38 43.21 6.03
C VAL A 409 -19.36 44.30 5.58
N VAL A 410 -20.43 43.93 4.87
CA VAL A 410 -21.49 44.89 4.50
C VAL A 410 -22.18 45.45 5.74
N GLN A 411 -22.48 44.62 6.74
CA GLN A 411 -23.09 45.06 7.99
C GLN A 411 -22.18 46.02 8.78
N GLU A 412 -20.88 45.77 8.81
CA GLU A 412 -19.88 46.61 9.50
C GLU A 412 -19.72 47.96 8.78
N GLN A 413 -19.67 47.98 7.43
CA GLN A 413 -19.66 49.22 6.66
C GLN A 413 -20.94 50.06 6.85
N ILE A 414 -22.11 49.45 6.98
CA ILE A 414 -23.37 50.18 7.24
C ILE A 414 -23.35 50.82 8.64
N LEU A 415 -22.75 50.15 9.63
CA LEU A 415 -22.64 50.69 10.99
C LEU A 415 -21.64 51.84 11.08
N ASP A 416 -20.53 51.78 10.33
CA ASP A 416 -19.55 52.87 10.26
C ASP A 416 -20.14 54.11 9.51
N ASP A 417 -20.95 53.90 8.48
CA ASP A 417 -21.62 54.99 7.74
C ASP A 417 -22.71 55.70 8.59
N ASP A 418 -23.36 55.00 9.52
CA ASP A 418 -24.39 55.58 10.40
C ASP A 418 -23.81 56.49 11.50
N ASP A 419 -22.57 56.24 11.98
CA ASP A 419 -21.87 57.12 12.94
C ASP A 419 -21.33 58.40 12.26
N ASP A 420 -20.97 58.34 10.97
CA ASP A 420 -20.57 59.51 10.18
C ASP A 420 -21.79 60.31 9.64
N ALA A 421 -22.95 59.67 9.46
CA ALA A 421 -24.20 60.34 9.06
C ALA A 421 -24.75 61.29 10.14
N ALA A 422 -24.47 61.04 11.42
CA ALA A 422 -24.83 61.96 12.51
C ALA A 422 -23.98 63.25 12.53
N ALA A 423 -22.78 63.22 11.92
CA ALA A 423 -21.91 64.39 11.79
C ALA A 423 -22.14 65.17 10.47
N ALA A 424 -22.74 64.55 9.45
CA ALA A 424 -22.93 65.12 8.12
C ALA A 424 -24.23 65.94 7.93
N ALA A 425 -25.09 66.07 8.95
CA ALA A 425 -26.35 66.82 8.85
C ALA A 425 -26.20 68.38 8.86
N ALA A 426 -24.98 68.92 8.74
CA ALA A 426 -24.72 70.36 8.83
C ALA A 426 -24.07 71.00 7.57
N ALA A 427 -23.88 70.27 6.48
CA ALA A 427 -23.36 70.85 5.23
C ALA A 427 -24.11 70.31 4.03
N GLY A 428 -24.82 71.19 3.32
CA GLY A 428 -25.38 70.88 2.02
C GLY A 428 -24.29 70.92 0.96
N GLU A 429 -24.15 69.86 0.17
CA GLU A 429 -23.80 69.92 -1.25
C GLU A 429 -23.86 68.54 -1.90
N ASP A 430 -23.92 68.58 -3.22
CA ASP A 430 -24.31 67.53 -4.15
C ASP A 430 -23.46 66.24 -4.17
N SER A 431 -24.12 65.21 -4.68
CA SER A 431 -23.60 64.16 -5.59
C SER A 431 -23.33 62.76 -5.04
N ASN A 432 -23.90 61.81 -5.80
CA ASN A 432 -23.57 60.39 -5.90
C ASN A 432 -23.77 59.51 -4.65
N THR A 433 -24.98 58.97 -4.54
CA THR A 433 -25.21 57.65 -3.94
C THR A 433 -24.20 56.64 -4.50
N PRO A 434 -23.34 56.01 -3.69
CA PRO A 434 -22.55 54.89 -4.14
C PRO A 434 -23.50 53.70 -4.32
N SER A 435 -23.74 53.29 -5.56
CA SER A 435 -24.39 52.00 -5.80
C SER A 435 -23.51 50.92 -5.19
N VAL A 436 -23.98 50.26 -4.14
CA VAL A 436 -23.36 49.04 -3.62
C VAL A 436 -23.35 48.03 -4.78
N LYS A 437 -22.18 47.87 -5.42
CA LYS A 437 -22.01 46.85 -6.44
C LYS A 437 -22.00 45.51 -5.74
N HIS A 438 -23.13 44.81 -5.77
CA HIS A 438 -23.20 43.39 -5.41
C HIS A 438 -22.02 42.65 -6.06
N PRO A 439 -21.15 41.99 -5.29
CA PRO A 439 -20.08 41.20 -5.86
C PRO A 439 -20.67 39.99 -6.58
N ARG A 440 -20.63 40.07 -7.92
CA ARG A 440 -20.31 38.99 -8.87
C ARG A 440 -20.83 37.58 -8.51
N ASN A 441 -22.02 37.28 -9.04
CA ASN A 441 -22.42 35.99 -9.65
C ASN A 441 -21.47 34.81 -9.37
N ILE A 442 -21.53 34.23 -8.17
CA ILE A 442 -20.82 32.99 -7.81
C ILE A 442 -21.45 31.90 -8.68
N HIS A 443 -20.77 31.50 -9.74
CA HIS A 443 -21.19 30.37 -10.55
C HIS A 443 -21.31 29.15 -9.63
N ALA A 444 -22.51 28.55 -9.59
CA ALA A 444 -22.73 27.26 -8.94
C ALA A 444 -21.62 26.27 -9.37
N PRO A 445 -21.10 25.45 -8.44
CA PRO A 445 -19.95 24.60 -8.72
C PRO A 445 -20.20 23.75 -9.96
N SER A 446 -19.44 24.01 -11.03
CA SER A 446 -19.55 23.21 -12.24
C SER A 446 -19.01 21.82 -11.93
N LYS A 447 -19.89 20.81 -11.89
CA LYS A 447 -19.52 19.40 -11.67
C LYS A 447 -18.26 19.07 -12.48
N PRO A 448 -17.14 18.63 -11.87
CA PRO A 448 -15.98 18.17 -12.63
C PRO A 448 -16.45 17.18 -13.69
N LYS A 449 -16.29 17.55 -14.97
CA LYS A 449 -16.72 16.76 -16.14
C LYS A 449 -15.85 15.53 -16.37
N GLU A 450 -15.08 15.06 -15.37
CA GLU A 450 -14.46 13.74 -15.50
C GLU A 450 -15.56 12.70 -15.37
N LYS A 451 -15.80 12.00 -16.48
CA LYS A 451 -16.84 10.98 -16.55
C LYS A 451 -16.52 9.90 -15.52
N ALA A 452 -17.51 9.43 -14.78
CA ALA A 452 -17.34 8.51 -13.65
C ALA A 452 -16.52 7.24 -14.00
N TYR A 453 -16.59 6.78 -15.25
CA TYR A 453 -15.79 5.63 -15.72
C TYR A 453 -14.29 5.92 -15.82
N ILE A 454 -13.88 7.17 -16.08
CA ILE A 454 -12.47 7.56 -16.15
C ILE A 454 -11.87 7.49 -14.73
N LEU A 455 -12.61 7.98 -13.74
CA LEU A 455 -12.18 7.94 -12.35
C LEU A 455 -12.15 6.49 -11.82
N LEU A 456 -13.13 5.66 -12.21
CA LEU A 456 -13.12 4.23 -11.93
C LEU A 456 -11.88 3.55 -12.54
N TRP A 457 -11.59 3.80 -13.81
CA TRP A 457 -10.45 3.21 -14.51
C TRP A 457 -9.10 3.64 -13.91
N LYS A 458 -8.98 4.87 -13.43
CA LYS A 458 -7.76 5.35 -12.76
C LYS A 458 -7.50 4.57 -11.45
N ARG A 459 -8.55 4.30 -10.68
CA ARG A 459 -8.47 3.65 -9.34
C ARG A 459 -8.50 2.14 -9.39
N PHE A 460 -9.04 1.58 -10.47
CA PHE A 460 -9.11 0.14 -10.63
C PHE A 460 -7.69 -0.46 -10.62
N PRO A 461 -7.41 -1.45 -9.77
CA PRO A 461 -6.10 -2.10 -9.71
C PRO A 461 -5.88 -2.93 -10.98
N LYS A 462 -5.04 -2.42 -11.89
CA LYS A 462 -4.91 -3.01 -13.24
C LYS A 462 -4.28 -4.41 -13.22
N PHE A 463 -3.55 -4.77 -12.17
CA PHE A 463 -3.01 -6.12 -11.99
C PHE A 463 -4.07 -7.22 -11.93
N VAL A 464 -5.32 -6.89 -11.52
CA VAL A 464 -6.44 -7.84 -11.52
C VAL A 464 -6.73 -8.34 -12.94
N ILE A 465 -6.56 -7.49 -13.96
CA ILE A 465 -6.69 -7.90 -15.36
C ILE A 465 -5.58 -8.90 -15.72
N GLY A 466 -4.34 -8.64 -15.31
CA GLY A 466 -3.22 -9.55 -15.52
C GLY A 466 -3.47 -10.94 -14.91
N PHE A 467 -4.01 -10.98 -13.69
CA PHE A 467 -4.42 -12.22 -13.03
C PHE A 467 -5.50 -12.97 -13.81
N ILE A 468 -6.56 -12.29 -14.26
CA ILE A 468 -7.62 -12.91 -15.07
C ILE A 468 -7.07 -13.45 -16.39
N ILE A 469 -6.22 -12.69 -17.08
CA ILE A 469 -5.59 -13.11 -18.34
C ILE A 469 -4.72 -14.35 -18.09
N THR A 470 -3.90 -14.34 -17.04
CA THR A 470 -3.02 -15.48 -16.71
C THR A 470 -3.84 -16.72 -16.38
N ALA A 471 -4.94 -16.59 -15.62
CA ALA A 471 -5.85 -17.69 -15.34
C ALA A 471 -6.50 -18.24 -16.63
N VAL A 472 -6.97 -17.37 -17.54
CA VAL A 472 -7.52 -17.82 -18.83
C VAL A 472 -6.45 -18.54 -19.66
N LEU A 473 -5.22 -17.99 -19.73
CA LEU A 473 -4.12 -18.62 -20.45
C LEU A 473 -3.75 -19.98 -19.85
N PHE A 474 -3.65 -20.09 -18.53
CA PHE A 474 -3.38 -21.36 -17.85
C PHE A 474 -4.43 -22.43 -18.18
N ASN A 475 -5.70 -22.06 -18.23
CA ASN A 475 -6.78 -22.99 -18.53
C ASN A 475 -6.97 -23.30 -20.02
N THR A 476 -6.39 -22.52 -20.94
CA THR A 476 -6.57 -22.69 -22.40
C THR A 476 -5.32 -23.18 -23.14
N THR A 477 -4.12 -22.84 -22.64
CA THR A 477 -2.85 -23.10 -23.35
C THR A 477 -2.06 -24.27 -22.79
N ILE A 478 -2.23 -24.59 -21.50
CA ILE A 478 -1.55 -25.72 -20.87
C ILE A 478 -2.32 -27.00 -21.21
N SER A 479 -1.58 -28.06 -21.56
CA SER A 479 -2.12 -29.38 -21.89
C SER A 479 -3.20 -29.84 -20.92
N GLU A 480 -4.14 -30.65 -21.40
CA GLU A 480 -5.19 -31.28 -20.55
C GLU A 480 -4.60 -32.33 -19.59
N ASP A 481 -3.34 -32.72 -19.78
CA ASP A 481 -2.64 -33.62 -18.86
C ASP A 481 -2.55 -33.03 -17.44
N THR A 482 -3.05 -33.79 -16.46
CA THR A 482 -3.16 -33.35 -15.06
C THR A 482 -1.79 -33.15 -14.41
N GLU A 483 -0.80 -33.99 -14.75
CA GLU A 483 0.55 -33.90 -14.21
C GLU A 483 1.23 -32.60 -14.66
N THR A 484 1.24 -32.34 -15.97
CA THR A 484 1.81 -31.11 -16.54
C THR A 484 1.15 -29.85 -15.96
N ARG A 485 -0.19 -29.85 -15.82
CA ARG A 485 -0.92 -28.72 -15.22
C ARG A 485 -0.50 -28.46 -13.79
N THR A 486 -0.37 -29.52 -12.99
CA THR A 486 0.06 -29.43 -11.59
C THR A 486 1.47 -28.88 -11.50
N LEU A 487 2.41 -29.37 -12.32
CA LEU A 487 3.78 -28.87 -12.36
C LEU A 487 3.89 -27.38 -12.73
N VAL A 488 3.12 -26.94 -13.73
CA VAL A 488 3.08 -25.51 -14.13
C VAL A 488 2.49 -24.67 -13.01
N ASN A 489 1.39 -25.11 -12.39
CA ASN A 489 0.76 -24.39 -11.29
C ASN A 489 1.71 -24.24 -10.10
N ASP A 490 2.30 -25.35 -9.66
CA ASP A 490 3.28 -25.40 -8.57
C ASP A 490 4.47 -24.47 -8.80
N PHE A 491 5.00 -24.43 -10.02
CA PHE A 491 6.14 -23.57 -10.34
C PHE A 491 5.73 -22.10 -10.42
N CYS A 492 4.54 -21.79 -10.95
CA CYS A 492 3.98 -20.44 -10.89
C CYS A 492 3.78 -19.97 -9.45
N PHE A 493 3.26 -20.85 -8.59
CA PHE A 493 3.10 -20.60 -7.16
C PHE A 493 4.45 -20.34 -6.48
N TYR A 494 5.47 -21.15 -6.78
CA TYR A 494 6.82 -20.97 -6.25
C TYR A 494 7.42 -19.60 -6.60
N VAL A 495 7.31 -19.17 -7.86
CA VAL A 495 7.79 -17.84 -8.29
C VAL A 495 6.93 -16.72 -7.67
N SER A 496 5.62 -16.94 -7.55
CA SER A 496 4.71 -16.03 -6.86
C SER A 496 5.14 -15.82 -5.40
N GLU A 497 5.48 -16.88 -4.66
CA GLU A 497 5.99 -16.78 -3.29
C GLU A 497 7.29 -15.99 -3.18
N TRP A 498 8.19 -16.09 -4.17
CA TRP A 498 9.39 -15.26 -4.22
C TRP A 498 9.07 -13.77 -4.30
N PHE A 499 8.18 -13.38 -5.21
CA PHE A 499 7.71 -11.99 -5.30
C PHE A 499 7.02 -11.54 -4.00
N SER A 500 6.17 -12.38 -3.42
CA SER A 500 5.56 -12.11 -2.11
C SER A 500 6.61 -11.91 -1.01
N THR A 501 7.64 -12.75 -0.96
CA THR A 501 8.73 -12.64 0.03
C THR A 501 9.50 -11.32 -0.15
N LEU A 502 9.83 -10.92 -1.38
CA LEU A 502 10.47 -9.62 -1.66
C LEU A 502 9.60 -8.45 -1.17
N SER A 503 8.27 -8.56 -1.32
CA SER A 503 7.34 -7.56 -0.77
C SER A 503 7.35 -7.54 0.73
N PHE A 504 7.31 -8.69 1.40
CA PHE A 504 7.37 -8.77 2.85
C PHE A 504 8.66 -8.21 3.44
N VAL A 505 9.81 -8.44 2.77
CA VAL A 505 11.06 -7.75 3.11
C VAL A 505 10.88 -6.24 2.97
N SER A 506 10.32 -5.78 1.86
CA SER A 506 10.12 -4.35 1.58
C SER A 506 9.13 -3.68 2.55
N ILE A 507 8.10 -4.38 3.01
CA ILE A 507 7.18 -3.95 4.07
C ILE A 507 7.95 -3.85 5.37
N GLY A 508 8.71 -4.89 5.74
CA GLY A 508 9.59 -4.86 6.91
C GLY A 508 10.52 -3.66 6.90
N MET A 509 11.13 -3.34 5.74
CA MET A 509 12.01 -2.16 5.60
C MET A 509 11.29 -0.81 5.73
N GLY A 510 9.95 -0.78 5.63
CA GLY A 510 9.12 0.39 5.92
C GLY A 510 8.83 0.58 7.40
N LEU A 511 8.91 -0.49 8.20
CA LEU A 511 8.57 -0.47 9.61
C LEU A 511 9.73 0.10 10.46
N GLN A 512 9.51 1.29 11.02
CA GLN A 512 10.40 1.90 12.00
C GLN A 512 9.87 1.73 13.41
N LEU A 513 10.70 1.17 14.30
CA LEU A 513 10.31 0.94 15.70
C LEU A 513 10.07 2.25 16.46
N SER A 514 10.78 3.33 16.09
CA SER A 514 10.55 4.68 16.63
C SER A 514 9.12 5.16 16.37
N ASP A 515 8.66 4.98 15.14
CA ASP A 515 7.38 5.50 14.66
C ASP A 515 6.24 4.64 15.22
N MET A 516 6.46 3.32 15.31
CA MET A 516 5.55 2.40 15.99
C MET A 516 5.39 2.74 17.47
N LYS A 517 6.48 3.10 18.17
CA LYS A 517 6.43 3.50 19.58
C LYS A 517 5.66 4.80 19.76
N GLN A 518 5.87 5.79 18.88
CA GLN A 518 5.13 7.05 18.93
C GLN A 518 3.63 6.85 18.65
N ASN A 519 3.29 5.88 17.80
CA ASN A 519 1.92 5.60 17.39
C ASN A 519 1.30 4.36 18.08
N ILE A 520 1.81 3.97 19.25
CA ILE A 520 1.47 2.69 19.90
C ILE A 520 -0.02 2.55 20.22
N ARG A 521 -0.71 3.66 20.50
CA ARG A 521 -2.16 3.65 20.75
C ARG A 521 -2.94 3.23 19.50
N ASN A 522 -2.55 3.72 18.34
CA ASN A 522 -3.20 3.37 17.08
C ASN A 522 -2.85 1.94 16.66
N LEU A 523 -1.60 1.52 16.89
CA LEU A 523 -1.19 0.12 16.72
C LEU A 523 -2.03 -0.82 17.60
N GLY A 524 -2.21 -0.49 18.88
CA GLY A 524 -3.03 -1.28 19.81
C GLY A 524 -4.48 -1.41 19.35
N LYS A 525 -5.07 -0.34 18.80
CA LYS A 525 -6.42 -0.39 18.19
C LYS A 525 -6.48 -1.31 16.98
N LEU A 526 -5.51 -1.23 16.07
CA LEU A 526 -5.44 -2.12 14.90
C LEU A 526 -5.26 -3.58 15.30
N VAL A 527 -4.39 -3.87 16.26
CA VAL A 527 -4.18 -5.21 16.80
C VAL A 527 -5.46 -5.73 17.47
N THR A 528 -6.13 -4.89 18.25
CA THR A 528 -7.43 -5.25 18.87
C THR A 528 -8.47 -5.56 17.82
N LEU A 529 -8.57 -4.73 16.77
CA LEU A 529 -9.49 -4.95 15.66
C LEU A 529 -9.22 -6.30 15.01
N TYR A 530 -7.95 -6.59 14.69
CA TYR A 530 -7.55 -7.86 14.08
C TYR A 530 -7.88 -9.05 14.98
N ILE A 531 -7.52 -9.03 16.26
CA ILE A 531 -7.78 -10.16 17.16
C ILE A 531 -9.28 -10.43 17.29
N VAL A 532 -10.10 -9.39 17.48
CA VAL A 532 -11.56 -9.54 17.57
C VAL A 532 -12.12 -10.07 16.25
N ALA A 533 -11.69 -9.50 15.13
CA ALA A 533 -12.08 -9.93 13.78
C ALA A 533 -11.76 -11.41 13.55
N GLN A 534 -10.52 -11.81 13.83
CA GLN A 534 -10.03 -13.18 13.66
C GLN A 534 -10.77 -14.18 14.55
N MET A 535 -11.08 -13.82 15.80
CA MET A 535 -11.83 -14.71 16.69
C MET A 535 -13.26 -14.93 16.21
N VAL A 536 -13.90 -13.88 15.69
CA VAL A 536 -15.23 -13.99 15.07
C VAL A 536 -15.15 -14.83 13.80
N ASP A 537 -14.16 -14.58 12.95
CA ASP A 537 -13.89 -15.34 11.72
C ASP A 537 -13.80 -16.84 11.99
N ILE A 538 -12.89 -17.22 12.89
CA ILE A 538 -12.64 -18.62 13.26
C ILE A 538 -13.94 -19.34 13.64
N VAL A 539 -14.84 -18.68 14.38
CA VAL A 539 -16.11 -19.28 14.78
C VAL A 539 -17.11 -19.33 13.63
N VAL A 540 -17.31 -18.22 12.92
CA VAL A 540 -18.31 -18.10 11.86
C VAL A 540 -17.96 -19.01 10.68
N THR A 541 -16.72 -18.99 10.22
CA THR A 541 -16.24 -19.86 9.14
C THR A 541 -16.33 -21.33 9.55
N CYS A 542 -16.08 -21.70 10.82
CA CYS A 542 -16.24 -23.08 11.29
C CYS A 542 -17.68 -23.56 11.09
N VAL A 543 -18.65 -22.75 11.54
CA VAL A 543 -20.08 -23.05 11.40
C VAL A 543 -20.49 -23.17 9.93
N LEU A 544 -20.02 -22.24 9.09
CA LEU A 544 -20.33 -22.25 7.66
C LEU A 544 -19.68 -23.43 6.94
N ALA A 545 -18.41 -23.74 7.23
CA ALA A 545 -17.69 -24.88 6.69
C ALA A 545 -18.36 -26.20 7.09
N TRP A 546 -18.70 -26.35 8.36
CA TRP A 546 -19.43 -27.52 8.84
C TRP A 546 -20.78 -27.67 8.13
N THR A 547 -21.55 -26.58 8.01
CA THR A 547 -22.85 -26.61 7.33
C THR A 547 -22.70 -26.98 5.85
N ALA A 548 -21.77 -26.34 5.14
CA ALA A 548 -21.62 -26.47 3.70
C ALA A 548 -20.99 -27.78 3.25
N PHE A 549 -20.13 -28.40 4.07
CA PHE A 549 -19.48 -29.66 3.70
C PHE A 549 -20.14 -30.89 4.32
N THR A 550 -21.15 -30.68 5.18
CA THR A 550 -21.97 -31.77 5.75
C THR A 550 -23.35 -31.88 5.07
N TYR A 551 -23.99 -30.76 4.72
CA TYR A 551 -25.39 -30.76 4.25
C TYR A 551 -25.61 -30.29 2.81
N LEU A 552 -24.64 -29.58 2.22
CA LEU A 552 -24.63 -29.14 0.81
C LEU A 552 -23.69 -30.04 0.00
#